data_AF-A0A453H2E7-F1
#
_entry.id   AF-A0A453H2E7-F1
#
_cell.length_a   1.000
_cell.length_b   1.000
_cell.length_c   1.000
_cell.angle_alpha   90.00
_cell.angle_beta   90.00
_cell.angle_gamma   90.00
#
_symmetry.space_group_name_H-M   'P 1'
#
loop_
_entity.id
_entity.type
_entity.pdbx_description
1 polymer ?
#
loop_
_entity_poly.entity_id
_entity_poly.type
_entity_poly.pdbx_seq_one_letter_code
_entity_poly.pdbx_strand_id
1 'polypeptide(L)'
;GVVEVAREWYEGGEGAGGAVDVRAVGELRRPVALGEIKKAAAAGEVEGMKDFALIRQARLSVMPVPVEVWDWVCEMGGGFVQDGEVGEEEAEG
;
A
#
# COMPACT_ATOMS: atom_id res chain seq x y z
N GLY A 1 4.56 2.84 4.78
CA GLY A 1 3.79 1.80 5.47
C GLY A 1 2.38 1.66 4.92
N VAL A 2 1.53 1.06 5.74
CA VAL A 2 0.10 0.84 5.53
C VAL A 2 -0.68 1.78 6.45
N VAL A 3 -1.83 2.24 5.96
CA VAL A 3 -2.76 3.11 6.70
C VAL A 3 -4.16 2.51 6.65
N GLU A 4 -5.00 2.89 7.61
CA GLU A 4 -6.44 2.66 7.58
C GLU A 4 -7.22 3.97 7.66
N VAL A 5 -8.46 3.97 7.17
CA VAL A 5 -9.36 5.11 7.24
C VAL A 5 -9.87 5.25 8.69
N ALA A 6 -9.45 6.30 9.37
CA ALA A 6 -9.86 6.61 10.74
C ALA A 6 -11.14 7.45 10.78
N ARG A 7 -11.41 8.22 9.72
CA ARG A 7 -12.64 8.98 9.52
C ARG A 7 -13.05 8.92 8.06
N GLU A 8 -14.28 8.52 7.81
CA GLU A 8 -14.88 8.55 6.48
C GLU A 8 -14.98 9.97 5.91
N TRP A 9 -15.38 10.05 4.65
CA TRP A 9 -15.44 11.28 3.88
C TRP A 9 -16.16 12.42 4.60
N TYR A 10 -15.55 13.61 4.59
CA TYR A 10 -16.16 14.84 5.05
C TYR A 10 -15.78 16.01 4.15
N GLU A 11 -16.67 17.00 4.06
CA GLU A 11 -16.41 18.27 3.40
C GLU A 11 -15.56 19.15 4.33
N GLY A 12 -14.43 19.70 3.87
CA GLY A 12 -13.63 20.57 4.74
C GLY A 12 -12.13 20.72 4.46
N GLY A 13 -11.67 20.59 3.22
CA GLY A 13 -10.29 20.92 2.81
C GLY A 13 -10.17 22.32 2.18
N GLU A 14 -8.95 22.80 1.94
CA GLU A 14 -8.72 23.98 1.10
C GLU A 14 -9.07 23.65 -0.37
N GLY A 15 -10.31 23.95 -0.80
CA GLY A 15 -10.75 23.81 -2.19
C GLY A 15 -12.13 23.16 -2.33
N ALA A 16 -12.53 22.89 -3.59
CA ALA A 16 -13.74 22.14 -3.89
C ALA A 16 -13.48 20.64 -3.70
N GLY A 17 -14.18 20.00 -2.76
CA GLY A 17 -14.06 18.58 -2.47
C GLY A 17 -14.17 18.28 -0.97
N GLY A 18 -13.63 17.13 -0.58
CA GLY A 18 -13.60 16.63 0.78
C GLY A 18 -12.37 15.77 1.02
N ALA A 19 -12.28 15.22 2.23
CA ALA A 19 -11.13 14.47 2.70
C ALA A 19 -11.56 13.29 3.57
N VAL A 20 -10.62 12.38 3.82
CA VAL A 20 -10.71 11.33 4.82
C VAL A 20 -9.53 11.50 5.77
N ASP A 21 -9.71 11.14 7.04
CA ASP A 21 -8.58 11.03 7.95
C ASP A 21 -8.07 9.59 7.90
N VAL A 22 -6.75 9.43 7.80
CA VAL A 22 -6.09 8.12 7.87
C VAL A 22 -5.19 8.06 9.08
N ARG A 23 -5.05 6.87 9.67
CA ARG A 23 -4.05 6.59 10.69
C ARG A 23 -3.08 5.52 10.19
N ALA A 24 -1.82 5.65 10.56
CA ALA A 24 -0.83 4.62 10.31
C ALA A 24 -1.22 3.35 11.09
N VAL A 25 -1.08 2.19 10.45
CA VAL A 25 -1.27 0.88 11.10
C VAL A 25 0.01 0.06 11.15
N GLY A 26 0.99 0.38 10.30
CA GLY A 26 2.27 -0.30 10.31
C GLY A 26 3.20 0.11 9.19
N GLU A 27 4.50 -0.17 9.36
CA GLU A 27 5.50 0.00 8.31
C GLU A 27 5.77 -1.33 7.59
N LEU A 28 6.01 -1.27 6.28
CA LEU A 28 6.50 -2.45 5.54
C LEU A 28 7.88 -2.80 6.07
N ARG A 29 8.15 -4.10 6.28
CA ARG A 29 9.47 -4.55 6.76
C ARG A 29 10.58 -4.15 5.78
N ARG A 30 10.26 -4.16 4.49
CA ARG A 30 11.11 -3.69 3.40
C ARG A 30 10.33 -2.70 2.51
N PRO A 31 10.86 -1.49 2.26
CA PRO A 31 10.27 -0.60 1.25
C PRO A 31 10.29 -1.26 -0.13
N VAL A 32 9.14 -1.29 -0.80
CA VAL A 32 9.01 -1.80 -2.18
C VAL A 32 9.25 -0.64 -3.15
N ALA A 33 10.33 -0.69 -3.93
CA ALA A 33 10.69 0.39 -4.82
C ALA A 33 9.77 0.44 -6.06
N LEU A 34 9.44 1.64 -6.53
CA LEU A 34 8.64 1.82 -7.76
C LEU A 34 9.24 1.09 -8.97
N GLY A 35 10.57 0.97 -9.03
CA GLY A 35 11.27 0.23 -10.08
C GLY A 35 10.96 -1.27 -10.06
N GLU A 36 10.78 -1.87 -8.88
CA GLU A 36 10.39 -3.28 -8.74
C GLU A 36 8.95 -3.49 -9.23
N ILE A 37 8.02 -2.62 -8.78
CA ILE A 37 6.61 -2.66 -9.20
C ILE A 37 6.49 -2.54 -10.73
N LYS A 38 7.24 -1.62 -11.35
CA LYS A 38 7.24 -1.46 -12.82
C LYS A 38 7.79 -2.69 -13.56
N LYS A 39 8.80 -3.37 -13.00
CA LYS A 39 9.34 -4.61 -13.60
C LYS A 39 8.31 -5.73 -13.53
N ALA A 40 7.67 -5.92 -12.38
CA ALA A 40 6.61 -6.91 -12.21
C ALA A 40 5.43 -6.65 -13.17
N ALA A 41 5.04 -5.38 -13.33
CA ALA A 41 4.06 -4.96 -14.32
C ALA A 41 4.50 -5.34 -15.75
N ALA A 42 5.71 -4.98 -16.16
CA ALA A 42 6.23 -5.28 -17.49
C ALA A 42 6.31 -6.79 -17.76
N ALA A 43 6.75 -7.56 -16.77
CA ALA A 43 6.85 -9.02 -16.83
C ALA A 43 5.47 -9.72 -16.80
N GLY A 44 4.42 -9.04 -16.29
CA GLY A 44 3.10 -9.63 -16.13
C GLY A 44 3.04 -10.67 -15.02
N GLU A 45 3.80 -10.44 -13.93
CA GLU A 45 3.88 -11.35 -12.78
C GLU A 45 2.58 -11.42 -11.98
N VAL A 46 1.78 -10.34 -12.00
CA VAL A 46 0.56 -10.20 -11.19
C VAL A 46 -0.57 -9.67 -12.06
N GLU A 47 -1.74 -10.26 -11.94
CA GLU A 47 -2.95 -9.80 -12.62
C GLU A 47 -3.32 -8.37 -12.17
N GLY A 48 -3.81 -7.55 -13.10
CA GLY A 48 -4.17 -6.16 -12.82
C GLY A 48 -2.97 -5.19 -12.66
N MET A 49 -1.74 -5.67 -12.44
CA MET A 49 -0.57 -4.79 -12.23
C MET A 49 -0.23 -3.91 -13.44
N LYS A 50 -0.42 -4.42 -14.67
CA LYS A 50 -0.22 -3.65 -15.91
C LYS A 50 -1.19 -2.47 -16.04
N ASP A 51 -2.39 -2.64 -15.52
CA ASP A 51 -3.45 -1.64 -15.57
C ASP A 51 -3.60 -0.84 -14.27
N PHE A 52 -2.81 -1.18 -13.25
CA PHE A 52 -2.79 -0.49 -11.98
C PHE A 52 -2.46 1.00 -12.18
N ALA A 53 -3.30 1.87 -11.60
CA ALA A 53 -3.26 3.30 -11.83
C ALA A 53 -1.91 3.93 -11.46
N LEU A 54 -1.20 3.37 -10.47
CA LEU A 54 0.15 3.80 -10.09
C LEU A 54 1.13 3.76 -11.27
N ILE A 55 0.96 2.81 -12.19
CA ILE A 55 1.81 2.66 -13.37
C ILE A 55 1.37 3.61 -14.49
N ARG A 56 0.06 3.76 -14.70
CA ARG A 56 -0.50 4.47 -15.85
C ARG A 56 -0.73 5.96 -15.63
N GLN A 57 -0.90 6.39 -14.38
CA GLN A 57 -1.39 7.72 -14.02
C GLN A 57 -0.54 8.33 -12.89
N ALA A 58 0.70 8.71 -13.20
CA ALA A 58 1.67 9.23 -12.22
C ALA A 58 1.23 10.49 -11.44
N ARG A 59 0.18 11.19 -11.88
CA ARG A 59 -0.36 12.38 -11.22
C ARG A 59 -1.62 12.10 -10.39
N LEU A 60 -2.13 10.86 -10.37
CA LEU A 60 -3.25 10.48 -9.53
C LEU A 60 -2.73 10.16 -8.12
N SER A 61 -3.21 10.88 -7.10
CA SER A 61 -2.72 10.78 -5.72
C SER A 61 -3.44 9.72 -4.88
N VAL A 62 -4.70 9.43 -5.18
CA VAL A 62 -5.52 8.42 -4.49
C VAL A 62 -6.13 7.52 -5.56
N MET A 63 -5.99 6.21 -5.39
CA MET A 63 -6.41 5.24 -6.39
C MET A 63 -6.85 3.92 -5.75
N PRO A 64 -7.78 3.18 -6.37
CA PRO A 64 -8.08 1.83 -5.95
C PRO A 64 -6.89 0.89 -6.21
N VAL A 65 -6.65 -0.04 -5.30
CA VAL A 65 -5.60 -1.07 -5.41
C VAL A 65 -6.29 -2.42 -5.58
N PRO A 66 -6.07 -3.16 -6.68
CA PRO A 66 -6.56 -4.54 -6.83
C PRO A 66 -6.02 -5.45 -5.71
N VAL A 67 -6.79 -6.45 -5.30
CA VAL A 67 -6.42 -7.33 -4.18
C VAL A 67 -5.14 -8.10 -4.49
N GLU A 68 -4.99 -8.59 -5.72
CA GLU A 68 -3.82 -9.33 -6.18
C GLU A 68 -2.55 -8.47 -6.16
N VAL A 69 -2.70 -7.18 -6.50
CA VAL A 69 -1.61 -6.20 -6.43
C VAL A 69 -1.26 -5.88 -4.98
N TRP A 70 -2.26 -5.74 -4.12
CA TRP A 70 -2.07 -5.52 -2.69
C TRP A 70 -1.28 -6.68 -2.05
N ASP A 71 -1.73 -7.91 -2.25
CA ASP A 71 -1.10 -9.11 -1.70
C ASP A 71 0.36 -9.22 -2.15
N TRP A 72 0.62 -8.99 -3.44
CA TRP A 72 1.98 -9.00 -3.98
C TRP A 72 2.87 -7.92 -3.36
N VAL A 73 2.35 -6.70 -3.17
CA VAL A 73 3.13 -5.61 -2.53
C VAL A 73 3.45 -5.98 -1.08
N CYS A 74 2.50 -6.56 -0.35
CA CYS A 74 2.72 -7.04 1.01
C CYS A 74 3.79 -8.14 1.03
N GLU A 75 3.72 -9.15 0.15
CA GLU A 75 4.72 -10.21 0.05
C GLU A 75 6.12 -9.66 -0.26
N MET A 76 6.22 -8.79 -1.26
CA MET A 76 7.49 -8.15 -1.64
C MET A 76 8.07 -7.26 -0.54
N GLY A 77 7.19 -6.65 0.26
CA GLY A 77 7.57 -5.86 1.43
C GLY A 77 7.94 -6.69 2.66
N GLY A 78 7.79 -8.03 2.59
CA GLY A 78 7.96 -8.92 3.74
C GLY A 78 6.87 -8.73 4.80
N GLY A 79 5.66 -8.35 4.40
CA GLY A 79 4.57 -7.91 5.27
C GLY A 79 4.81 -6.54 5.89
N PHE A 80 3.91 -6.13 6.78
CA PHE A 80 4.07 -4.93 7.60
C PHE A 80 4.00 -5.29 9.08
N VAL A 81 4.67 -4.51 9.93
CA VAL A 81 4.60 -4.66 11.38
C VAL A 81 3.42 -3.84 11.85
N GLN A 82 2.38 -4.48 12.38
CA GLN A 82 1.28 -3.78 13.00
C GLN A 82 1.73 -3.23 14.35
N ASP A 83 1.45 -1.95 14.64
CA ASP A 83 1.76 -1.35 15.94
C ASP A 83 1.14 -2.20 17.07
N GLY A 84 1.98 -2.95 17.80
CA GLY A 84 1.57 -3.84 18.90
C GLY A 84 1.99 -5.31 18.78
N GLU A 85 2.46 -5.78 17.62
CA GLU A 85 3.00 -7.14 17.45
C GLU A 85 4.52 -7.08 17.27
N VAL A 86 5.25 -6.98 18.39
CA VAL A 86 6.67 -7.36 18.43
C VAL A 86 6.68 -8.89 18.38
N GLY A 87 7.19 -9.44 17.27
CA GLY A 87 7.15 -10.87 16.99
C GLY A 87 7.68 -11.73 18.13
N GLU A 88 6.87 -12.69 18.57
CA GLU A 88 7.35 -13.92 19.19
C GLU A 88 7.98 -14.78 18.08
N GLU A 89 9.22 -14.49 17.70
CA GLU A 89 10.07 -15.47 17.01
C GLU A 89 11.51 -15.17 17.40
N GLU A 90 11.97 -15.84 18.46
CA GLU A 90 13.31 -16.43 18.64
C GLU A 90 13.43 -16.93 20.09
N ALA A 91 12.93 -18.15 20.33
CA ALA A 91 13.28 -18.95 21.50
C ALA A 91 13.32 -20.44 21.12
N GLU A 92 14.25 -20.79 20.23
CA GLU A 92 14.83 -22.14 20.22
C GLU A 92 16.32 -22.00 20.56
N GLY A 93 16.69 -22.50 21.75
CA GLY A 93 18.03 -22.53 22.30
C GLY A 93 18.05 -23.29 23.61
#